data_AF-A0AAV0IWC1-F1
#
_entry.id   AF-A0AAV0IWC1-F1
#
_cell.length_a   1.000
_cell.length_b   1.000
_cell.length_c   1.000
_cell.angle_alpha   90.00
_cell.angle_beta   90.00
_cell.angle_gamma   90.00
#
_symmetry.space_group_name_H-M   'P 1'
#
loop_
_entity.id
_entity.type
_entity.pdbx_description
1 polymer ?
#
loop_
_entity_poly.entity_id
_entity_poly.type
_entity_poly.pdbx_seq_one_letter_code
_entity_poly.pdbx_strand_id
1 'polypeptide(L)'
;MRSKLPDAASSRKMAASSAVVAILASIWLCSSIAADASGSSSETTMHTNNWAVLVCTSRFWFNYRHMANTLSLYRTVKRLGIPDERIILMLADDMACNSRNKYPAQVFNNENHWLNLYGDNVEVDYRGYEVTVENFLRVLTGRHESAVPRSKRLLSDEGSHILLYMTGHGGDEFLKFQDSEELQSHDLADAVKQMKEKHR
;
A
#
# COMPACT_ATOMS: atom_id res chain seq x y z
N MET A 1 16.24 -50.90 64.17
CA MET A 1 15.14 -51.59 63.47
C MET A 1 15.62 -51.92 62.07
N ARG A 2 15.60 -53.22 61.74
CA ARG A 2 15.72 -53.93 60.42
C ARG A 2 15.88 -53.06 59.16
N SER A 3 16.66 -53.40 58.13
CA SER A 3 17.52 -54.56 57.83
C SER A 3 18.06 -54.45 56.39
N LYS A 4 19.31 -54.92 56.18
CA LYS A 4 19.81 -55.72 55.03
C LYS A 4 19.88 -55.09 53.61
N LEU A 5 21.08 -54.64 53.21
CA LEU A 5 22.06 -55.24 52.26
C LEU A 5 21.65 -56.55 51.51
N PRO A 6 22.31 -56.99 50.41
CA PRO A 6 23.39 -56.37 49.59
C PRO A 6 23.37 -56.69 48.06
N ASP A 7 24.47 -56.33 47.36
CA ASP A 7 25.20 -57.05 46.28
C ASP A 7 24.52 -57.29 44.91
N ALA A 8 25.21 -57.38 43.76
CA ALA A 8 26.60 -57.21 43.34
C ALA A 8 26.62 -57.19 41.79
N ALA A 9 27.75 -56.73 41.23
CA ALA A 9 28.48 -57.19 40.03
C ALA A 9 27.70 -57.88 38.85
N SER A 10 27.99 -57.71 37.57
CA SER A 10 29.29 -57.67 36.89
C SER A 10 29.06 -57.55 35.37
N SER A 11 29.84 -56.69 34.72
CA SER A 11 30.55 -56.85 33.43
C SER A 11 30.19 -58.01 32.48
N ARG A 12 29.95 -57.72 31.19
CA ARG A 12 30.94 -57.85 30.07
C ARG A 12 30.28 -57.59 28.70
N LYS A 13 31.11 -57.09 27.75
CA LYS A 13 30.79 -56.74 26.35
C LYS A 13 31.04 -57.90 25.37
N MET A 14 30.51 -57.71 24.14
CA MET A 14 30.82 -58.34 22.83
C MET A 14 30.31 -59.79 22.66
N ALA A 15 29.86 -60.28 21.50
CA ALA A 15 30.18 -60.01 20.09
C ALA A 15 29.05 -60.47 19.14
N ALA A 16 29.15 -60.11 17.86
CA ALA A 16 28.26 -60.48 16.75
C ALA A 16 28.36 -61.97 16.32
N SER A 17 27.30 -62.53 15.71
CA SER A 17 27.43 -63.51 14.61
C SER A 17 26.10 -63.74 13.86
N SER A 18 26.22 -63.91 12.54
CA SER A 18 25.20 -64.14 11.52
C SER A 18 24.50 -65.50 11.63
N ALA A 19 23.23 -65.59 11.18
CA ALA A 19 22.73 -66.70 10.36
C ALA A 19 21.33 -66.44 9.80
N VAL A 20 21.17 -66.92 8.57
CA VAL A 20 20.07 -66.83 7.62
C VAL A 20 18.85 -67.65 8.05
N VAL A 21 17.63 -67.08 7.94
CA VAL A 21 16.41 -67.86 7.72
C VAL A 21 15.55 -67.12 6.68
N ALA A 22 15.27 -67.82 5.59
CA ALA A 22 14.47 -67.37 4.46
C ALA A 22 12.99 -67.74 4.63
N ILE A 23 12.19 -67.20 3.70
CA ILE A 23 10.85 -67.61 3.24
C ILE A 23 9.67 -66.93 3.99
N LEU A 24 9.00 -65.98 3.33
CA LEU A 24 7.66 -66.15 2.72
C LEU A 24 7.15 -64.87 2.06
N ALA A 25 6.36 -65.10 1.01
CA ALA A 25 5.97 -64.19 -0.05
C ALA A 25 4.97 -63.09 0.35
N SER A 26 5.08 -61.93 -0.30
CA SER A 26 3.92 -61.20 -0.86
C SER A 26 4.41 -60.08 -1.79
N ILE A 27 4.04 -60.22 -3.05
CA ILE A 27 4.21 -59.23 -4.10
C ILE A 27 3.34 -58.02 -3.75
N TRP A 28 3.94 -56.95 -3.23
CA TRP A 28 3.33 -55.62 -3.20
C TRP A 28 3.79 -54.87 -4.44
N LEU A 29 3.02 -55.02 -5.52
CA LEU A 29 3.11 -54.14 -6.67
C LEU A 29 2.46 -52.80 -6.29
N CYS A 30 3.20 -51.96 -5.58
CA CYS A 30 2.79 -50.58 -5.36
C CYS A 30 3.27 -49.78 -6.57
N SER A 31 2.40 -49.63 -7.57
CA SER A 31 2.62 -48.71 -8.69
C SER A 31 2.84 -47.31 -8.12
N SER A 32 4.06 -46.79 -8.27
CA SER A 32 4.37 -45.39 -7.99
C SER A 32 3.65 -44.51 -9.03
N ILE A 33 2.43 -44.10 -8.74
CA ILE A 33 1.85 -42.93 -9.40
C ILE A 33 2.57 -41.74 -8.78
N ALA A 34 3.60 -41.24 -9.46
CA ALA A 34 4.07 -39.89 -9.22
C ALA A 34 2.90 -38.96 -9.54
N ALA A 35 2.19 -38.53 -8.50
CA ALA A 35 1.27 -37.41 -8.61
C ALA A 35 2.14 -36.21 -8.97
N ASP A 36 2.13 -35.85 -10.25
CA ASP A 36 2.70 -34.60 -10.74
C ASP A 36 1.83 -33.49 -10.17
N ALA A 37 2.13 -33.11 -8.92
CA ALA A 37 1.61 -31.91 -8.31
C ALA A 37 2.28 -30.75 -9.03
N SER A 38 1.77 -30.43 -10.22
CA SER A 38 1.77 -29.07 -10.73
C SER A 38 0.90 -28.25 -9.79
N GLY A 39 1.44 -28.01 -8.59
CA GLY A 39 1.03 -26.90 -7.77
C GLY A 39 1.28 -25.68 -8.63
N SER A 40 0.22 -25.21 -9.28
CA SER A 40 0.07 -23.79 -9.54
C SER A 40 0.30 -23.13 -8.20
N SER A 41 1.55 -22.76 -7.92
CA SER A 41 1.85 -21.73 -6.96
C SER A 41 1.12 -20.52 -7.52
N SER A 42 -0.11 -20.32 -7.06
CA SER A 42 -0.68 -18.99 -6.96
C SER A 42 0.44 -18.16 -6.39
N GLU A 43 1.13 -17.40 -7.24
CA GLU A 43 2.06 -16.38 -6.81
C GLU A 43 1.19 -15.48 -5.94
N THR A 44 1.23 -15.70 -4.63
CA THR A 44 0.83 -14.70 -3.66
C THR A 44 1.77 -13.57 -3.95
N THR A 45 1.35 -12.63 -4.81
CA THR A 45 2.02 -11.36 -5.07
C THR A 45 2.34 -10.81 -3.68
N MET A 46 3.61 -10.90 -3.28
CA MET A 46 3.97 -10.56 -1.92
C MET A 46 3.72 -9.08 -1.76
N HIS A 47 2.74 -8.72 -0.96
CA HIS A 47 2.49 -7.33 -0.62
C HIS A 47 3.71 -6.77 0.12
N THR A 48 4.33 -5.74 -0.44
CA THR A 48 5.55 -5.14 0.10
C THR A 48 5.30 -3.80 0.79
N ASN A 49 4.38 -2.99 0.26
CA ASN A 49 4.19 -1.63 0.74
C ASN A 49 2.84 -1.00 0.32
N ASN A 50 2.43 0.04 1.05
CA ASN A 50 1.23 0.83 0.75
C ASN A 50 1.61 2.26 0.33
N TRP A 51 0.93 2.77 -0.68
CA TRP A 51 1.01 4.16 -1.15
C TRP A 51 -0.37 4.83 -1.06
N ALA A 52 -0.37 6.16 -0.98
CA ALA A 52 -1.57 6.96 -1.14
C ALA A 52 -1.34 8.09 -2.15
N VAL A 53 -2.32 8.33 -3.01
CA VAL A 53 -2.38 9.49 -3.91
C VAL A 53 -3.66 10.25 -3.55
N LEU A 54 -3.51 11.43 -2.95
CA LEU A 54 -4.60 12.22 -2.37
C LEU A 54 -4.71 13.55 -3.11
N VAL A 55 -5.83 13.78 -3.79
CA VAL A 55 -5.98 14.89 -4.73
C VAL A 55 -7.21 15.75 -4.38
N CYS A 56 -6.97 16.99 -4.01
CA CYS A 56 -8.00 18.05 -3.98
C CYS A 56 -7.92 18.84 -5.29
N THR A 57 -8.90 18.66 -6.17
CA THR A 57 -8.87 19.26 -7.52
C THR A 57 -9.52 20.64 -7.59
N SER A 58 -10.23 21.07 -6.54
CA SER A 58 -11.00 22.31 -6.53
C SER A 58 -10.28 23.49 -5.90
N ARG A 59 -10.61 24.69 -6.38
CA ARG A 59 -10.11 25.97 -5.88
C ARG A 59 -11.22 26.81 -5.24
N PHE A 60 -10.85 27.93 -4.62
CA PHE A 60 -11.72 28.93 -4.01
C PHE A 60 -12.38 28.51 -2.70
N TRP A 61 -12.65 29.53 -1.87
CA TRP A 61 -13.15 29.36 -0.50
C TRP A 61 -14.44 28.54 -0.38
N PHE A 62 -15.37 28.67 -1.32
CA PHE A 62 -16.63 27.92 -1.28
C PHE A 62 -16.45 26.40 -1.47
N ASN A 63 -15.26 25.97 -1.88
CA ASN A 63 -14.86 24.56 -2.01
C ASN A 63 -13.99 24.07 -0.86
N TYR A 64 -13.94 24.80 0.27
CA TYR A 64 -13.19 24.45 1.47
C TYR A 64 -13.28 22.96 1.87
N ARG A 65 -14.47 22.37 1.75
CA ARG A 65 -14.74 20.96 2.07
C ARG A 65 -13.84 19.97 1.33
N HIS A 66 -13.47 20.24 0.07
CA HIS A 66 -12.62 19.33 -0.72
C HIS A 66 -11.21 19.25 -0.12
N MET A 67 -10.65 20.40 0.27
CA MET A 67 -9.35 20.43 0.94
C MET A 67 -9.42 19.81 2.33
N ALA A 68 -10.45 20.12 3.12
CA ALA A 68 -10.64 19.54 4.45
C ALA A 68 -10.80 18.01 4.39
N ASN A 69 -11.52 17.47 3.41
CA ASN A 69 -11.65 16.02 3.20
C ASN A 69 -10.30 15.38 2.86
N THR A 70 -9.55 16.00 1.96
CA THR A 70 -8.22 15.50 1.55
C THR A 70 -7.25 15.47 2.73
N LEU A 71 -7.19 16.55 3.52
CA LEU A 71 -6.36 16.60 4.72
C LEU A 71 -6.82 15.63 5.81
N SER A 72 -8.12 15.36 5.91
CA SER A 72 -8.66 14.34 6.82
C SER A 72 -8.15 12.95 6.46
N LEU A 73 -8.12 12.61 5.17
CA LEU A 73 -7.57 11.35 4.69
C LEU A 73 -6.06 11.30 4.86
N TYR A 74 -5.34 12.37 4.52
CA TYR A 74 -3.89 12.47 4.72
C TYR A 74 -3.49 12.15 6.15
N ARG A 75 -4.14 12.76 7.14
CA ARG A 75 -3.91 12.45 8.56
C ARG A 75 -4.26 11.02 8.92
N THR A 76 -5.32 10.48 8.33
CA THR A 76 -5.76 9.10 8.58
C THR A 76 -4.75 8.09 8.06
N VAL A 77 -4.27 8.23 6.82
CA VAL A 77 -3.29 7.31 6.24
C VAL A 77 -1.95 7.39 6.97
N LYS A 78 -1.52 8.60 7.39
CA LYS A 78 -0.33 8.77 8.24
C LYS A 78 -0.47 8.07 9.58
N ARG A 79 -1.62 8.25 10.25
CA ARG A 79 -1.91 7.58 11.52
C ARG A 79 -1.97 6.05 11.39
N LEU A 80 -2.36 5.54 10.23
CA LEU A 80 -2.37 4.12 9.91
C LEU A 80 -1.00 3.57 9.47
N GLY A 81 0.03 4.41 9.42
CA GLY A 81 1.42 4.00 9.22
C GLY A 81 1.98 4.18 7.81
N ILE A 82 1.26 4.85 6.89
CA ILE A 82 1.85 5.24 5.60
C ILE A 82 2.75 6.47 5.83
N PRO A 83 4.08 6.39 5.58
CA PRO A 83 4.98 7.52 5.76
C PRO A 83 4.79 8.57 4.65
N ASP A 84 5.23 9.82 4.89
CA ASP A 84 5.10 10.92 3.93
C ASP A 84 5.75 10.63 2.58
N GLU A 85 6.90 9.96 2.57
CA GLU A 85 7.58 9.53 1.34
C GLU A 85 6.73 8.60 0.44
N ARG A 86 5.60 8.09 0.94
CA ARG A 86 4.65 7.23 0.21
C ARG A 86 3.26 7.84 0.06
N ILE A 87 3.11 9.12 0.36
CA ILE A 87 1.86 9.85 0.18
C ILE A 87 2.14 10.98 -0.82
N ILE A 88 1.50 10.92 -1.99
CA ILE A 88 1.48 12.04 -2.92
C ILE A 88 0.27 12.90 -2.59
N LEU A 89 0.51 14.11 -2.07
CA LEU A 89 -0.54 15.06 -1.72
C LEU A 89 -0.59 16.22 -2.73
N MET A 90 -1.74 16.37 -3.40
CA MET A 90 -2.00 17.44 -4.37
C MET A 90 -3.14 18.34 -3.86
N LEU A 91 -2.86 19.62 -3.61
CA LEU A 91 -3.84 20.61 -3.16
C LEU A 91 -3.93 21.78 -4.16
N ALA A 92 -5.04 21.87 -4.89
CA ALA A 92 -5.24 22.90 -5.92
C ALA A 92 -5.32 24.34 -5.38
N ASP A 93 -5.56 24.51 -4.08
CA ASP A 93 -5.62 25.81 -3.39
C ASP A 93 -5.23 25.64 -1.92
N ASP A 94 -4.92 26.75 -1.24
CA ASP A 94 -4.55 26.77 0.18
C ASP A 94 -5.59 27.54 1.01
N MET A 95 -6.53 26.80 1.63
CA MET A 95 -7.54 27.40 2.50
C MET A 95 -6.97 27.85 3.85
N ALA A 96 -5.82 27.33 4.27
CA ALA A 96 -5.18 27.72 5.52
C ALA A 96 -4.65 29.17 5.43
N CYS A 97 -4.21 29.57 4.23
CA CYS A 97 -3.73 30.93 3.92
C CYS A 97 -4.79 31.86 3.29
N ASN A 98 -6.04 31.41 3.13
CA ASN A 98 -7.07 32.20 2.47
C ASN A 98 -7.51 33.39 3.36
N SER A 99 -7.69 34.59 2.77
CA SER A 99 -8.10 35.79 3.50
C SER A 99 -9.49 35.71 4.14
N ARG A 100 -10.35 34.78 3.68
CA ARG A 100 -11.66 34.50 4.30
C ARG A 100 -11.57 33.58 5.50
N ASN A 101 -10.43 32.94 5.73
CA ASN A 101 -10.23 32.05 6.86
C ASN A 101 -10.06 32.87 8.15
N LYS A 102 -11.01 32.73 9.08
CA LYS A 102 -10.95 33.38 10.40
C LYS A 102 -9.87 32.78 11.31
N TYR A 103 -9.35 31.59 10.97
CA TYR A 103 -8.33 30.86 11.72
C TYR A 103 -7.10 30.64 10.83
N PRO A 104 -6.17 31.62 10.76
CA PRO A 104 -4.99 31.52 9.92
C PRO A 104 -4.18 30.24 10.21
N ALA A 105 -3.66 29.61 9.16
CA ALA A 105 -2.90 28.36 9.22
C ALA A 105 -3.67 27.15 9.79
N GLN A 106 -5.01 27.23 9.86
CA GLN A 106 -5.84 26.16 10.40
C GLN A 106 -6.95 25.74 9.43
N VAL A 107 -7.20 24.44 9.38
CA VAL A 107 -8.25 23.84 8.56
C VAL A 107 -9.00 22.81 9.39
N PHE A 108 -10.33 22.81 9.33
CA PHE A 108 -11.17 21.95 10.16
C PHE A 108 -12.19 21.20 9.28
N ASN A 109 -12.58 19.98 9.68
CA ASN A 109 -13.66 19.23 9.02
C ASN A 109 -14.95 19.19 9.86
N ASN A 110 -14.98 19.91 10.98
CA ASN A 110 -16.12 19.95 11.88
C ASN A 110 -16.27 21.34 12.52
N GLU A 111 -17.50 21.64 12.95
CA GLU A 111 -17.87 22.93 13.51
C GLU A 111 -17.17 23.25 14.84
N ASN A 112 -16.92 22.22 15.66
CA ASN A 112 -16.29 22.40 16.98
C ASN A 112 -14.77 22.63 16.91
N HIS A 113 -14.17 22.61 15.71
CA HIS A 113 -12.73 22.87 15.50
C HIS A 113 -11.79 22.03 16.39
N TRP A 114 -12.20 20.81 16.75
CA TRP A 114 -11.47 19.92 17.67
C TRP A 114 -10.06 19.52 17.20
N LEU A 115 -9.80 19.60 15.90
CA LEU A 115 -8.60 19.07 15.26
C LEU A 115 -8.22 19.95 14.07
N ASN A 116 -7.12 20.68 14.19
CA ASN A 116 -6.50 21.33 13.05
C ASN A 116 -5.93 20.27 12.09
N LEU A 117 -6.48 20.20 10.89
CA LEU A 117 -6.08 19.28 9.84
C LEU A 117 -4.79 19.67 9.14
N TYR A 118 -4.52 20.98 9.03
CA TYR A 118 -3.32 21.51 8.39
C TYR A 118 -2.11 21.25 9.28
N GLY A 119 -2.13 21.74 10.53
CA GLY A 119 -1.06 21.50 11.52
C GLY A 119 0.35 21.77 10.99
N ASP A 120 1.37 21.25 11.68
CA ASP A 120 2.78 21.51 11.34
C ASP A 120 3.39 20.47 10.38
N ASN A 121 2.71 19.33 10.18
CA ASN A 121 3.30 18.13 9.57
C ASN A 121 2.59 17.71 8.27
N VAL A 122 2.08 18.66 7.48
CA VAL A 122 1.51 18.38 6.16
C VAL A 122 2.56 18.69 5.08
N GLU A 123 2.99 17.65 4.39
CA GLU A 123 3.84 17.74 3.21
C GLU A 123 2.97 17.76 1.96
N VAL A 124 2.99 18.88 1.24
CA VAL A 124 2.25 19.04 -0.02
C VAL A 124 3.23 18.94 -1.19
N ASP A 125 3.03 17.95 -2.05
CA ASP A 125 3.90 17.68 -3.19
C ASP A 125 3.56 18.55 -4.40
N TYR A 126 2.27 18.75 -4.66
CA TYR A 126 1.78 19.60 -5.74
C TYR A 126 0.87 20.67 -5.17
N ARG A 127 1.29 21.94 -5.29
CA ARG A 127 0.57 23.08 -4.74
C ARG A 127 -0.02 23.96 -5.85
N GLY A 128 -1.26 24.39 -5.66
CA GLY A 128 -1.85 25.43 -6.50
C GLY A 128 -1.85 25.06 -7.97
N TYR A 129 -1.14 25.86 -8.78
CA TYR A 129 -1.02 25.68 -10.22
C TYR A 129 -0.36 24.38 -10.66
N GLU A 130 0.39 23.70 -9.77
CA GLU A 130 0.98 22.41 -10.09
C GLU A 130 -0.05 21.26 -10.12
N VAL A 131 -1.26 21.47 -9.60
CA VAL A 131 -2.33 20.46 -9.58
C VAL A 131 -3.09 20.46 -10.91
N THR A 132 -2.46 19.91 -11.94
CA THR A 132 -3.03 19.79 -13.28
C THR A 132 -3.40 18.34 -13.60
N VAL A 133 -4.26 18.13 -14.59
CA VAL A 133 -4.58 16.79 -15.10
C VAL A 133 -3.31 16.08 -15.58
N GLU A 134 -2.45 16.81 -16.30
CA GLU A 134 -1.18 16.29 -16.80
C GLU A 134 -0.25 15.77 -15.69
N ASN A 135 -0.03 16.57 -14.64
CA ASN A 135 0.84 16.16 -13.54
C ASN A 135 0.27 14.95 -12.79
N PHE A 136 -1.04 14.92 -12.58
CA PHE A 136 -1.72 13.77 -11.98
C PHE A 136 -1.52 12.48 -12.80
N LEU A 137 -1.75 12.53 -14.12
CA LEU A 137 -1.54 11.37 -14.99
C LEU A 137 -0.06 10.95 -15.08
N ARG A 138 0.87 11.91 -15.03
CA ARG A 138 2.32 11.62 -14.96
C ARG A 138 2.70 10.86 -13.70
N VAL A 139 2.14 11.25 -12.54
CA VAL A 139 2.32 10.54 -11.26
C VAL A 139 1.87 9.08 -11.40
N LEU A 140 0.64 8.84 -11.87
CA LEU A 140 0.11 7.48 -12.03
C LEU A 140 0.95 6.66 -13.01
N THR A 141 1.26 7.22 -14.18
CA THR A 141 1.98 6.48 -15.24
C THR A 141 3.49 6.38 -15.01
N GLY A 142 4.03 7.09 -14.01
CA GLY A 142 5.47 7.21 -13.74
C GLY A 142 6.27 7.91 -14.85
N ARG A 143 5.59 8.69 -15.72
CA ARG A 143 6.23 9.40 -16.84
C ARG A 143 6.68 10.78 -16.38
N HIS A 144 7.80 10.82 -15.68
CA HIS A 144 8.40 12.05 -15.16
C HIS A 144 9.68 12.41 -15.92
N GLU A 145 9.92 13.71 -16.08
CA GLU A 145 11.23 14.21 -16.50
C GLU A 145 12.30 13.89 -15.45
N SER A 146 13.55 13.78 -15.88
CA SER A 146 14.68 13.44 -14.99
C SER A 146 14.85 14.43 -13.84
N ALA A 147 14.48 15.70 -14.04
CA ALA A 147 14.57 16.77 -13.05
C ALA A 147 13.50 16.72 -11.94
N VAL A 148 12.40 15.98 -12.13
CA VAL A 148 11.32 15.92 -11.13
C VAL A 148 11.85 15.27 -9.84
N PRO A 149 11.74 15.88 -8.65
CA PRO A 149 12.29 15.30 -7.43
C PRO A 149 11.58 13.99 -7.05
N ARG A 150 12.29 13.11 -6.31
CA ARG A 150 11.77 11.80 -5.89
C ARG A 150 10.47 11.89 -5.09
N SER A 151 10.30 12.91 -4.25
CA SER A 151 9.08 13.13 -3.44
C SER A 151 7.83 13.35 -4.29
N LYS A 152 7.98 13.88 -5.51
CA LYS A 152 6.87 14.09 -6.45
C LYS A 152 6.61 12.89 -7.37
N ARG A 153 7.13 11.71 -7.05
CA ARG A 153 6.99 10.51 -7.89
C ARG A 153 6.31 9.40 -7.09
N LEU A 154 5.26 8.82 -7.66
CA LEU A 154 4.74 7.54 -7.18
C LEU A 154 5.75 6.47 -7.60
N LEU A 155 6.37 5.77 -6.65
CA LEU A 155 7.41 4.76 -6.92
C LEU A 155 6.92 3.36 -6.55
N SER A 156 5.69 3.05 -6.95
CA SER A 156 5.08 1.73 -6.79
C SER A 156 5.65 0.68 -7.75
N ASP A 157 5.50 -0.57 -7.35
CA ASP A 157 5.89 -1.83 -7.99
C ASP A 157 4.77 -2.88 -7.85
N GLU A 158 5.00 -4.10 -8.32
CA GLU A 158 4.04 -5.21 -8.33
C GLU A 158 3.55 -5.66 -6.94
N GLY A 159 4.30 -5.34 -5.87
CA GLY A 159 3.93 -5.63 -4.49
C GLY A 159 3.20 -4.48 -3.79
N SER A 160 3.01 -3.36 -4.49
CA SER A 160 2.46 -2.12 -3.93
C SER A 160 0.92 -2.12 -3.96
N HIS A 161 0.30 -1.72 -2.85
CA HIS A 161 -1.12 -1.37 -2.83
C HIS A 161 -1.28 0.14 -2.79
N ILE A 162 -2.09 0.69 -3.70
CA ILE A 162 -2.23 2.13 -3.88
C ILE A 162 -3.66 2.55 -3.53
N LEU A 163 -3.80 3.44 -2.56
CA LEU A 163 -5.04 4.16 -2.30
C LEU A 163 -5.06 5.43 -3.15
N LEU A 164 -5.92 5.48 -4.17
CA LEU A 164 -6.21 6.70 -4.91
C LEU A 164 -7.48 7.34 -4.34
N TYR A 165 -7.36 8.57 -3.84
CA TYR A 165 -8.49 9.39 -3.40
C TYR A 165 -8.47 10.73 -4.11
N MET A 166 -9.61 11.09 -4.69
CA MET A 166 -9.80 12.35 -5.38
C MET A 166 -11.10 13.00 -4.90
N THR A 167 -11.06 14.31 -4.68
CA THR A 167 -12.25 15.09 -4.32
C THR A 167 -12.27 16.43 -5.05
N GLY A 168 -13.44 16.72 -5.61
CA GLY A 168 -13.70 17.91 -6.38
C GLY A 168 -15.10 17.88 -6.98
N HIS A 169 -15.33 18.76 -7.95
CA HIS A 169 -16.56 18.75 -8.74
C HIS A 169 -16.41 17.83 -9.94
N GLY A 170 -17.43 17.02 -10.21
CA GLY A 170 -17.49 16.17 -11.39
C GLY A 170 -18.84 16.28 -12.07
N GLY A 171 -18.93 15.69 -13.24
CA GLY A 171 -20.15 15.51 -14.00
C GLY A 171 -20.17 14.14 -14.66
N ASP A 172 -20.96 13.99 -15.71
CA ASP A 172 -20.97 12.77 -16.50
C ASP A 172 -19.59 12.58 -17.15
N GLU A 173 -18.93 11.47 -16.84
CA GLU A 173 -17.63 11.08 -17.38
C GLU A 173 -16.43 12.02 -17.13
N PHE A 174 -16.53 13.02 -16.24
CA PHE A 174 -15.37 13.87 -15.91
C PHE A 174 -15.28 14.30 -14.45
N LEU A 175 -14.05 14.65 -14.03
CA LEU A 175 -13.75 15.37 -12.79
C LEU A 175 -12.98 16.66 -13.11
N LYS A 176 -13.47 17.80 -12.62
CA LYS A 176 -12.83 19.11 -12.85
C LYS A 176 -11.55 19.29 -12.05
N PHE A 177 -10.55 19.86 -12.70
CA PHE A 177 -9.29 20.34 -12.13
C PHE A 177 -9.21 21.85 -12.24
N GLN A 178 -8.95 22.50 -11.12
CA GLN A 178 -8.75 23.95 -10.99
C GLN A 178 -9.87 24.84 -11.58
N ASP A 179 -11.08 24.30 -11.77
CA ASP A 179 -12.25 24.97 -12.39
C ASP A 179 -12.13 25.23 -13.91
N SER A 180 -11.02 24.83 -14.55
CA SER A 180 -10.75 25.10 -15.97
C SER A 180 -10.48 23.85 -16.81
N GLU A 181 -9.92 22.81 -16.20
CA GLU A 181 -9.58 21.55 -16.87
C GLU A 181 -10.50 20.43 -16.40
N GLU A 182 -10.57 19.37 -17.19
CA GLU A 182 -11.38 18.18 -16.89
C GLU A 182 -10.54 16.94 -17.12
N LEU A 183 -10.42 16.09 -16.09
CA LEU A 183 -9.94 14.72 -16.23
C LEU A 183 -11.12 13.88 -16.71
N GLN A 184 -11.01 13.31 -17.90
CA GLN A 184 -12.05 12.44 -18.44
C GLN A 184 -11.93 11.02 -17.88
N SER A 185 -13.05 10.29 -17.88
CA SER A 185 -13.13 8.91 -17.42
C SER A 185 -12.18 7.99 -18.18
N HIS A 186 -12.05 8.20 -19.50
CA HIS A 186 -11.17 7.42 -20.37
C HIS A 186 -9.68 7.69 -20.07
N ASP A 187 -9.29 8.93 -19.78
CA ASP A 187 -7.91 9.26 -19.41
C ASP A 187 -7.48 8.53 -18.13
N LEU A 188 -8.37 8.50 -17.13
CA LEU A 188 -8.12 7.78 -15.88
C LEU A 188 -8.07 6.27 -16.11
N ALA A 189 -8.99 5.72 -16.91
CA ALA A 189 -9.00 4.30 -17.25
C ALA A 189 -7.71 3.87 -17.97
N ASP A 190 -7.24 4.67 -18.92
CA ASP A 190 -6.01 4.43 -19.66
C ASP A 190 -4.77 4.55 -18.76
N ALA A 191 -4.76 5.49 -17.81
CA ALA A 191 -3.68 5.58 -16.83
C ALA A 191 -3.59 4.34 -15.95
N VAL A 192 -4.72 3.86 -15.42
CA VAL A 192 -4.78 2.63 -14.60
C VAL A 192 -4.38 1.40 -15.44
N LYS A 193 -4.81 1.32 -16.69
CA LYS A 193 -4.39 0.27 -17.63
C LYS A 193 -2.87 0.27 -17.81
N GLN A 194 -2.27 1.44 -18.02
CA GLN A 194 -0.81 1.57 -18.15
C GLN A 194 -0.05 1.21 -16.86
N MET A 195 -0.61 1.50 -15.68
CA MET A 195 -0.03 1.07 -14.41
C MET A 195 0.04 -0.47 -14.34
N LYS A 196 -1.08 -1.13 -14.70
CA LYS A 196 -1.15 -2.59 -14.76
C LYS A 196 -0.15 -3.19 -15.76
N GLU A 197 -0.06 -2.65 -16.98
CA GLU A 197 0.89 -3.11 -18.00
C GLU A 197 2.36 -2.95 -17.57
N LYS A 198 2.64 -2.01 -16.68
CA LYS A 198 3.98 -1.77 -16.12
C LYS A 198 4.26 -2.51 -14.82
N HIS A 199 3.30 -3.28 -14.30
CA HIS A 199 3.39 -3.97 -13.01
C HIS A 199 3.63 -3.01 -11.84
N ARG A 200 2.77 -1.99 -11.68
CA ARG A 200 2.90 -0.91 -10.71
C ARG A 200 1.60 -0.53 -10.03
#